data_AF-A0A7X6QA55-F1
#
_entry.id   AF-A0A7X6QA55-F1
#
_cell.length_a   1.000
_cell.length_b   1.000
_cell.length_c   1.000
_cell.angle_alpha   90.00
_cell.angle_beta   90.00
_cell.angle_gamma   90.00
#
_symmetry.space_group_name_H-M   'P 1'
#
loop_
_entity.id
_entity.type
_entity.pdbx_description
1 polymer ?
#
loop_
_entity_poly.entity_id
_entity_poly.type
_entity_poly.pdbx_seq_one_letter_code
_entity_poly.pdbx_strand_id
1 'polypeptide(L)'
;RLLIASLKEIESLENLPVNYRHDVNLIKKHYSQFLEERGLYDPLFLSPSGENYSEEERRYRLFFPEVCRGWAEFAQMESFPSFLETVAVAEGDELPSIDLFPNELMEVRERLNTIKALVEGGVDYSEIVISVGDLERVKPYLEHEAALRGLPITIVKGASPLHYGAGKFFSRLANLYTANFSPAAMRSLLLDPQVGWKNYPLQCTLLERGIEYNVTRGAISDRTDEWIWKLRLERDRELLEWYKSLKRGVVALMQASDMGSLFRALFALQDFLLVREGFARHGEVNHYVFLFISDFFTAVGESLKVYRLG
;
A
#
# COMPACT_ATOMS: atom_id res chain seq x y z
N ARG A 1 -19.69 -8.10 10.68
CA ARG A 1 -18.67 -7.13 11.13
C ARG A 1 -19.29 -5.94 11.89
N LEU A 2 -20.41 -5.36 11.45
CA LEU A 2 -21.16 -4.33 12.21
C LEU A 2 -21.65 -4.80 13.60
N LEU A 3 -22.06 -6.06 13.73
CA LEU A 3 -22.50 -6.65 15.00
C LEU A 3 -21.41 -6.82 16.08
N ILE A 4 -20.13 -6.86 15.70
CA ILE A 4 -19.02 -7.19 16.64
C ILE A 4 -18.46 -5.91 17.28
N ALA A 5 -18.31 -4.84 16.51
CA ALA A 5 -17.99 -3.52 17.08
C ALA A 5 -19.04 -3.07 18.10
N SER A 6 -20.30 -3.41 17.82
CA SER A 6 -21.45 -3.14 18.69
C SER A 6 -21.41 -3.87 20.03
N LEU A 7 -20.58 -4.91 20.25
CA LEU A 7 -20.58 -5.71 21.50
C LEU A 7 -19.73 -5.10 22.62
N LYS A 8 -18.71 -4.28 22.30
CA LYS A 8 -17.92 -3.53 23.30
C LYS A 8 -18.55 -2.16 23.59
N GLU A 9 -19.12 -1.51 22.58
CA GLU A 9 -19.92 -0.27 22.72
C GLU A 9 -21.28 -0.50 23.42
N ILE A 10 -21.57 -1.73 23.89
CA ILE A 10 -22.64 -1.99 24.86
C ILE A 10 -22.20 -1.56 26.28
N GLU A 11 -21.61 -0.37 26.40
CA GLU A 11 -21.67 0.41 27.64
C GLU A 11 -23.13 0.79 27.99
N SER A 12 -24.07 0.51 27.08
CA SER A 12 -25.50 0.62 27.30
C SER A 12 -26.19 -0.74 27.54
N LEU A 13 -25.54 -1.70 28.22
CA LEU A 13 -26.18 -2.96 28.64
C LEU A 13 -27.43 -2.68 29.48
N GLU A 14 -27.44 -1.53 30.16
CA GLU A 14 -28.57 -1.00 30.91
C GLU A 14 -29.72 -0.47 30.02
N ASN A 15 -29.46 -0.03 28.79
CA ASN A 15 -30.49 0.48 27.88
C ASN A 15 -31.12 -0.61 27.00
N LEU A 16 -30.52 -1.81 26.96
CA LEU A 16 -31.10 -2.93 26.25
C LEU A 16 -32.32 -3.48 27.01
N PRO A 17 -33.44 -3.77 26.32
CA PRO A 17 -34.58 -4.46 26.91
C PRO A 17 -34.12 -5.76 27.59
N VAL A 18 -34.65 -6.04 28.79
CA VAL A 18 -34.23 -7.16 29.67
C VAL A 18 -34.12 -8.49 28.91
N ASN A 19 -35.01 -8.71 27.95
CA ASN A 19 -35.11 -9.90 27.12
C ASN A 19 -33.83 -10.16 26.30
N TYR A 20 -33.17 -9.11 25.81
CA TYR A 20 -31.97 -9.22 24.97
C TYR A 20 -30.66 -9.28 25.78
N ARG A 21 -30.69 -8.92 27.07
CA ARG A 21 -29.50 -8.96 27.94
C ARG A 21 -29.00 -10.39 28.13
N HIS A 22 -29.91 -11.36 28.21
CA HIS A 22 -29.54 -12.77 28.34
C HIS A 22 -28.82 -13.28 27.09
N ASP A 23 -29.36 -12.98 25.90
CA ASP A 23 -28.78 -13.40 24.63
C ASP A 23 -27.41 -12.77 24.38
N VAL A 24 -27.25 -11.48 24.69
CA VAL A 24 -25.95 -10.79 24.57
C VAL A 24 -24.90 -11.40 25.51
N ASN A 25 -25.26 -11.71 26.76
CA ASN A 25 -24.34 -12.38 27.69
C ASN A 25 -23.95 -13.79 27.22
N LEU A 26 -24.90 -14.52 26.62
CA LEU A 26 -24.65 -15.84 26.05
C LEU A 26 -23.67 -15.76 24.87
N ILE A 27 -23.88 -14.81 23.94
CA ILE A 27 -22.99 -14.55 22.81
C ILE A 27 -21.59 -14.17 23.29
N LYS A 28 -21.49 -13.23 24.24
CA LYS A 28 -20.21 -12.82 24.82
C LYS A 28 -19.45 -14.00 25.40
N LYS A 29 -20.13 -14.84 26.19
CA LYS A 29 -19.53 -16.04 26.79
C LYS A 29 -19.00 -17.02 25.72
N HIS A 30 -19.81 -17.36 24.72
CA HIS A 30 -19.39 -18.28 23.67
C HIS A 30 -18.24 -17.71 22.81
N TYR A 31 -18.26 -16.41 22.56
CA TYR A 31 -17.21 -15.77 21.77
C TYR A 31 -15.88 -15.71 22.53
N SER A 32 -15.89 -15.34 23.81
CA SER A 32 -14.68 -15.38 24.65
C SER A 32 -14.10 -16.79 24.75
N GLN A 33 -14.95 -17.80 24.95
CA GLN A 33 -14.51 -19.20 24.99
C GLN A 33 -13.90 -19.64 23.66
N PHE A 34 -14.49 -19.24 22.53
CA PHE A 34 -13.93 -19.51 21.20
C PHE A 34 -12.54 -18.89 21.00
N LEU A 35 -12.34 -17.65 21.48
CA LEU A 35 -11.03 -16.99 21.40
C LEU A 35 -9.97 -17.74 22.23
N GLU A 36 -10.30 -18.10 23.48
CA GLU A 36 -9.41 -18.86 24.37
C GLU A 36 -9.06 -20.24 23.81
N GLU A 37 -10.06 -21.04 23.41
CA GLU A 37 -9.86 -22.40 22.89
C GLU A 37 -9.00 -22.44 21.62
N ARG A 38 -8.97 -21.35 20.86
CA ARG A 38 -8.24 -21.25 19.59
C ARG A 38 -6.94 -20.45 19.69
N GLY A 39 -6.59 -19.94 20.88
CA GLY A 39 -5.44 -19.06 21.06
C GLY A 39 -5.52 -17.80 20.18
N LEU A 40 -6.74 -17.32 19.90
CA LEU A 40 -6.98 -16.12 19.11
C LEU A 40 -7.18 -14.92 20.03
N TYR A 41 -6.80 -13.73 19.57
CA TYR A 41 -7.06 -12.48 20.28
C TYR A 41 -7.92 -11.54 19.43
N ASP A 42 -8.82 -10.82 20.09
CA ASP A 42 -9.53 -9.69 19.51
C ASP A 42 -9.14 -8.42 20.29
N PRO A 43 -8.47 -7.44 19.66
CA PRO A 43 -8.12 -6.17 20.29
C PRO A 43 -9.31 -5.46 20.95
N LEU A 44 -10.52 -5.67 20.42
CA LEU A 44 -11.75 -5.09 20.97
C LEU A 44 -12.25 -5.77 22.24
N PHE A 45 -11.66 -6.87 22.71
CA PHE A 45 -12.06 -7.53 23.96
C PHE A 45 -11.00 -7.43 25.06
N LEU A 46 -9.87 -6.77 24.76
CA LEU A 46 -8.81 -6.52 25.72
C LEU A 46 -8.94 -5.11 26.28
N SER A 47 -8.55 -4.97 27.55
CA SER A 47 -8.27 -3.68 28.15
C SER A 47 -6.80 -3.33 27.88
N PRO A 48 -6.49 -2.06 27.63
CA PRO A 48 -5.10 -1.60 27.57
C PRO A 48 -4.33 -2.03 28.82
N SER A 49 -3.14 -2.64 28.66
CA SER A 49 -2.28 -3.03 29.78
C SER A 49 -0.83 -2.59 29.57
N GLY A 50 -0.16 -2.28 30.68
CA GLY A 50 1.26 -1.91 30.71
C GLY A 50 2.23 -3.07 30.51
N GLU A 51 1.76 -4.31 30.63
CA GLU A 51 2.59 -5.50 30.82
C GLU A 51 3.34 -5.93 29.56
N ASN A 52 2.90 -5.48 28.37
CA ASN A 52 3.47 -5.86 27.08
C ASN A 52 4.44 -4.82 26.49
N TYR A 53 4.79 -3.76 27.24
CA TYR A 53 5.74 -2.76 26.78
C TYR A 53 7.17 -3.22 27.09
N SER A 54 7.91 -3.63 26.05
CA SER A 54 9.28 -4.13 26.18
C SER A 54 10.37 -3.07 25.91
N GLU A 55 10.00 -1.87 25.45
CA GLU A 55 10.97 -0.86 24.99
C GLU A 55 10.80 0.48 25.73
N GLU A 56 11.65 0.72 26.73
CA GLU A 56 11.74 2.01 27.45
C GLU A 56 12.70 3.00 26.77
N GLU A 57 13.48 2.57 25.77
CA GLU A 57 14.59 3.37 25.21
C GLU A 57 14.17 4.43 24.17
N ARG A 58 12.94 4.36 23.64
CA ARG A 58 12.46 5.28 22.61
C ARG A 58 11.27 6.10 23.10
N ARG A 59 11.37 7.43 22.98
CA ARG A 59 10.25 8.34 23.23
C ARG A 59 9.43 8.51 21.97
N TYR A 60 8.14 8.30 22.08
CA TYR A 60 7.18 8.47 20.99
C TYR A 60 6.25 9.62 21.32
N ARG A 61 5.83 10.37 20.29
CA ARG A 61 4.83 11.44 20.42
C ARG A 61 3.62 11.11 19.55
N LEU A 62 2.45 11.00 20.19
CA LEU A 62 1.18 10.64 19.55
C LEU A 62 0.34 11.90 19.36
N PHE A 63 0.05 12.25 18.11
CA PHE A 63 -0.75 13.42 17.76
C PHE A 63 -2.20 13.01 17.49
N PHE A 64 -3.15 13.82 17.96
CA PHE A 64 -4.59 13.62 17.76
C PHE A 64 -5.09 12.25 18.21
N PRO A 65 -4.68 11.75 19.39
CA PRO A 65 -5.06 10.42 19.84
C PRO A 65 -6.58 10.23 19.95
N GLU A 66 -7.34 11.30 20.15
CA GLU A 66 -8.81 11.32 20.16
C GLU A 66 -9.47 10.82 18.87
N VAL A 67 -8.77 10.87 17.73
CA VAL A 67 -9.27 10.33 16.46
C VAL A 67 -9.12 8.80 16.41
N CYS A 68 -8.25 8.23 17.24
CA CYS A 68 -8.05 6.79 17.31
C CYS A 68 -9.22 6.11 18.03
N ARG A 69 -9.77 5.05 17.40
CA ARG A 69 -10.77 4.21 18.04
C ARG A 69 -10.22 3.58 19.32
N GLY A 70 -11.00 3.64 20.40
CA GLY A 70 -10.64 3.08 21.70
C GLY A 70 -9.77 4.00 22.56
N TRP A 71 -9.44 5.22 22.11
CA TRP A 71 -8.58 6.15 22.85
C TRP A 71 -9.09 6.43 24.28
N ALA A 72 -10.41 6.53 24.48
CA ALA A 72 -10.99 6.75 25.79
C ALA A 72 -10.52 5.72 26.84
N GLU A 73 -10.36 4.46 26.45
CA GLU A 73 -9.87 3.40 27.35
C GLU A 73 -8.38 3.57 27.68
N PHE A 74 -7.57 3.99 26.70
CA PHE A 74 -6.14 4.26 26.90
C PHE A 74 -5.90 5.52 27.73
N ALA A 75 -6.71 6.56 27.54
CA ALA A 75 -6.64 7.81 28.29
C ALA A 75 -7.00 7.63 29.78
N GLN A 76 -7.77 6.59 30.11
CA GLN A 76 -8.16 6.25 31.49
C GLN A 76 -7.21 5.26 32.19
N MET A 77 -6.12 4.84 31.54
CA MET A 77 -5.14 3.96 32.19
C MET A 77 -4.51 4.64 33.42
N GLU A 78 -4.52 3.96 34.57
CA GLU A 78 -3.88 4.45 35.80
C GLU A 78 -2.37 4.68 35.60
N SER A 79 -1.73 3.85 34.78
CA SER A 79 -0.31 3.94 34.43
C SER A 79 -0.17 4.10 32.92
N PHE A 80 -0.28 5.34 32.44
CA PHE A 80 0.00 5.66 31.05
C PHE A 80 1.52 5.59 30.79
N PRO A 81 1.99 4.98 29.69
CA PRO A 81 3.42 4.77 29.49
C PRO A 81 4.20 6.09 29.40
N SER A 82 5.24 6.24 30.22
CA SER A 82 6.03 7.47 30.34
C SER A 82 6.86 7.80 29.08
N PHE A 83 7.09 6.82 28.22
CA PHE A 83 7.76 7.00 26.94
C PHE A 83 6.83 7.52 25.83
N LEU A 84 5.51 7.57 26.07
CA LEU A 84 4.52 8.14 25.15
C LEU A 84 4.09 9.53 25.62
N GLU A 85 4.34 10.53 24.79
CA GLU A 85 3.80 11.87 24.96
C GLU A 85 2.60 12.06 24.04
N THR A 86 1.48 12.54 24.56
CA THR A 86 0.27 12.77 23.77
C THR A 86 0.08 14.26 23.48
N VAL A 87 -0.28 14.57 22.25
CA VAL A 87 -0.64 15.91 21.80
C VAL A 87 -2.10 15.85 21.36
N ALA A 88 -2.99 16.07 22.32
CA ALA A 88 -4.42 16.18 22.09
C ALA A 88 -4.79 17.61 21.68
N VAL A 89 -5.85 17.76 20.90
CA VAL A 89 -6.45 19.08 20.66
C VAL A 89 -7.08 19.55 21.96
N ALA A 90 -6.72 20.77 22.39
CA ALA A 90 -7.41 21.40 23.50
C ALA A 90 -8.90 21.53 23.16
N GLU A 91 -9.78 21.14 24.07
CA GLU A 91 -11.21 21.46 23.96
C GLU A 91 -11.35 22.99 24.00
N GLY A 92 -11.31 23.61 22.82
CA GLY A 92 -11.61 25.02 22.65
C GLY A 92 -13.13 25.21 22.63
N ASP A 93 -13.60 26.29 23.26
CA ASP A 93 -15.03 26.68 23.23
C ASP A 93 -15.50 27.08 21.81
N GLU A 94 -14.57 27.36 20.90
CA GLU A 94 -14.86 27.72 19.51
C GLU A 94 -14.88 26.49 18.60
N LEU A 95 -16.06 26.19 18.05
CA LEU A 95 -16.20 25.20 17.00
C LEU A 95 -15.37 25.62 15.77
N PRO A 96 -14.51 24.75 15.24
CA PRO A 96 -13.74 25.08 14.04
C PRO A 96 -14.68 25.35 12.86
N SER A 97 -14.39 26.40 12.10
CA SER A 97 -15.12 26.71 10.87
C SER A 97 -14.69 25.78 9.74
N ILE A 98 -15.65 25.18 9.06
CA ILE A 98 -15.40 24.38 7.86
C ILE A 98 -15.84 25.19 6.64
N ASP A 99 -14.88 25.50 5.77
CA ASP A 99 -15.16 26.16 4.49
C ASP A 99 -15.60 25.11 3.46
N LEU A 100 -16.77 25.32 2.84
CA LEU A 100 -17.28 24.45 1.78
C LEU A 100 -16.98 25.05 0.40
N PHE A 101 -16.24 24.30 -0.42
CA PHE A 101 -15.95 24.70 -1.80
C PHE A 101 -16.74 23.87 -2.82
N PRO A 102 -17.13 24.46 -3.96
CA PRO A 102 -17.84 23.73 -5.02
C PRO A 102 -17.04 22.58 -5.64
N ASN A 103 -15.72 22.68 -5.67
CA ASN A 103 -14.82 21.65 -6.15
C ASN A 103 -13.40 21.83 -5.59
N GLU A 104 -12.60 20.78 -5.69
CA GLU A 104 -11.21 20.70 -5.20
C GLU A 104 -10.31 21.79 -5.78
N LEU A 105 -10.51 22.17 -7.05
CA LEU A 105 -9.68 23.21 -7.67
C LEU A 105 -9.97 24.60 -7.08
N MET A 106 -11.22 24.90 -6.74
CA MET A 106 -11.58 26.15 -6.07
C MET A 106 -11.03 26.21 -4.65
N GLU A 107 -11.08 25.09 -3.91
CA GLU A 107 -10.45 24.97 -2.60
C GLU A 107 -8.95 25.25 -2.68
N VAL A 108 -8.22 24.56 -3.58
CA VAL A 108 -6.78 24.76 -3.78
C VAL A 108 -6.47 26.22 -4.12
N ARG A 109 -7.23 26.83 -5.03
CA ARG A 109 -7.01 28.22 -5.44
C ARG A 109 -7.20 29.22 -4.31
N GLU A 110 -8.26 29.05 -3.53
CA GLU A 110 -8.57 29.96 -2.44
C GLU A 110 -7.56 29.78 -1.29
N ARG A 111 -7.26 28.54 -0.90
CA ARG A 111 -6.26 28.27 0.14
C ARG A 111 -4.86 28.77 -0.23
N LEU A 112 -4.44 28.62 -1.50
CA LEU A 112 -3.18 29.19 -1.98
C LEU A 112 -3.18 30.72 -2.01
N ASN A 113 -4.33 31.37 -2.26
CA ASN A 113 -4.44 32.83 -2.13
C ASN A 113 -4.29 33.26 -0.66
N THR A 114 -4.90 32.52 0.26
CA THR A 114 -4.78 32.77 1.70
C THR A 114 -3.34 32.60 2.17
N ILE A 115 -2.65 31.55 1.74
CA ILE A 115 -1.22 31.34 2.00
C ILE A 115 -0.38 32.49 1.44
N LYS A 116 -0.67 32.94 0.22
CA LYS A 116 0.02 34.10 -0.37
C LYS A 116 -0.17 35.36 0.48
N ALA A 117 -1.39 35.63 0.95
CA ALA A 117 -1.66 36.76 1.82
C ALA A 117 -0.93 36.65 3.17
N LEU A 118 -0.81 35.44 3.74
CA LEU A 118 -0.05 35.20 4.98
C LEU A 118 1.45 35.48 4.79
N VAL A 119 2.02 35.03 3.67
CA VAL A 119 3.43 35.26 3.33
C VAL A 119 3.69 36.73 3.05
N GLU A 120 2.80 37.41 2.32
CA GLU A 120 2.86 38.88 2.15
C GLU A 120 2.72 39.63 3.48
N GLY A 121 2.02 39.03 4.45
CA GLY A 121 1.92 39.49 5.83
C GLY A 121 3.15 39.20 6.70
N GLY A 122 4.18 38.53 6.17
CA GLY A 122 5.44 38.26 6.84
C GLY A 122 5.57 36.90 7.51
N VAL A 123 4.61 35.98 7.32
CA VAL A 123 4.72 34.59 7.80
C VAL A 123 5.76 33.84 6.96
N ASP A 124 6.69 33.15 7.61
CA ASP A 124 7.69 32.34 6.91
C ASP A 124 7.08 31.06 6.31
N TYR A 125 7.57 30.65 5.15
CA TYR A 125 7.08 29.43 4.49
C TYR A 125 7.23 28.17 5.35
N SER A 126 8.23 28.10 6.24
CA SER A 126 8.46 26.95 7.12
C SER A 126 7.40 26.79 8.21
N GLU A 127 6.59 27.82 8.47
CA GLU A 127 5.50 27.78 9.44
C GLU A 127 4.17 27.30 8.81
N ILE A 128 4.13 27.14 7.50
CA ILE A 128 2.90 26.80 6.76
C ILE A 128 2.97 25.34 6.29
N VAL A 129 2.04 24.52 6.78
CA VAL A 129 1.89 23.12 6.36
C VAL A 129 0.53 22.92 5.71
N ILE A 130 0.53 22.33 4.52
CA ILE A 130 -0.69 21.94 3.80
C ILE A 130 -0.88 20.43 3.93
N SER A 131 -1.92 20.03 4.65
CA SER A 131 -2.35 18.62 4.73
C SER A 131 -3.46 18.36 3.73
N VAL A 132 -3.33 17.30 2.93
CA VAL A 132 -4.34 16.89 1.95
C VAL A 132 -4.70 15.42 2.13
N GLY A 133 -5.98 15.08 1.95
CA GLY A 133 -6.46 13.71 2.12
C GLY A 133 -5.92 12.73 1.07
N ASP A 134 -5.91 13.15 -0.21
CA ASP A 134 -5.35 12.38 -1.32
C ASP A 134 -4.35 13.23 -2.11
N LEU A 135 -3.07 13.15 -1.70
CA LEU A 135 -2.02 13.91 -2.35
C LEU A 135 -1.82 13.50 -3.83
N GLU A 136 -1.99 12.23 -4.21
CA GLU A 136 -1.73 11.83 -5.60
C GLU A 136 -2.73 12.48 -6.55
N ARG A 137 -3.99 12.59 -6.11
CA ARG A 137 -5.05 13.25 -6.86
C ARG A 137 -4.88 14.76 -6.92
N VAL A 138 -4.53 15.39 -5.79
CA VAL A 138 -4.51 16.87 -5.66
C VAL A 138 -3.18 17.49 -6.13
N LYS A 139 -2.08 16.73 -6.07
CA LYS A 139 -0.72 17.20 -6.37
C LYS A 139 -0.60 17.95 -7.70
N PRO A 140 -1.10 17.45 -8.84
CA PRO A 140 -0.94 18.16 -10.11
C PRO A 140 -1.57 19.56 -10.10
N TYR A 141 -2.72 19.71 -9.44
CA TYR A 141 -3.40 21.00 -9.32
C TYR A 141 -2.67 21.93 -8.35
N LEU A 142 -2.19 21.38 -7.24
CA LEU A 142 -1.46 22.13 -6.23
C LEU A 142 -0.13 22.69 -6.77
N GLU A 143 0.65 21.87 -7.47
CA GLU A 143 1.90 22.30 -8.12
C GLU A 143 1.64 23.36 -9.19
N HIS A 144 0.63 23.16 -10.04
CA HIS A 144 0.28 24.10 -11.10
C HIS A 144 -0.18 25.47 -10.54
N GLU A 145 -1.13 25.47 -9.62
CA GLU A 145 -1.72 26.70 -9.07
C GLU A 145 -0.74 27.45 -8.16
N ALA A 146 0.19 26.75 -7.50
CA ALA A 146 1.25 27.35 -6.71
C ALA A 146 2.31 28.02 -7.59
N ALA A 147 2.71 27.35 -8.68
CA ALA A 147 3.63 27.93 -9.66
C ALA A 147 3.08 29.23 -10.26
N LEU A 148 1.78 29.27 -10.59
CA LEU A 148 1.11 30.49 -11.08
C LEU A 148 1.15 31.65 -10.06
N ARG A 149 1.22 31.35 -8.77
CA ARG A 149 1.26 32.33 -7.67
C ARG A 149 2.67 32.65 -7.19
N GLY A 150 3.68 31.96 -7.70
CA GLY A 150 5.07 32.08 -7.24
C GLY A 150 5.31 31.51 -5.85
N LEU A 151 4.50 30.54 -5.41
CA LEU A 151 4.65 29.90 -4.10
C LEU A 151 5.56 28.66 -4.21
N PRO A 152 6.71 28.61 -3.51
CA PRO A 152 7.58 27.44 -3.49
C PRO A 152 6.98 26.34 -2.60
N ILE A 153 6.40 25.30 -3.21
CA ILE A 153 5.85 24.15 -2.46
C ILE A 153 6.86 23.01 -2.45
N THR A 154 7.17 22.52 -1.25
CA THR A 154 7.94 21.29 -1.05
C THR A 154 6.99 20.18 -0.60
N ILE A 155 6.90 19.11 -1.37
CA ILE A 155 6.09 17.96 -1.01
C ILE A 155 6.90 17.06 -0.07
N VAL A 156 6.54 17.08 1.20
CA VAL A 156 7.09 16.16 2.21
C VAL A 156 6.21 14.91 2.25
N LYS A 157 6.40 14.03 1.26
CA LYS A 157 5.84 12.68 1.28
C LYS A 157 6.96 11.71 0.94
N GLY A 158 7.13 10.67 1.76
CA GLY A 158 7.77 9.45 1.28
C GLY A 158 6.88 8.90 0.17
N ALA A 159 7.19 9.19 -1.10
CA ALA A 159 6.45 8.61 -2.21
C ALA A 159 6.42 7.08 -2.01
N SER A 160 5.25 6.47 -2.19
CA SER A 160 5.15 5.03 -1.96
C SER A 160 6.20 4.32 -2.85
N PRO A 161 6.94 3.33 -2.31
CA PRO A 161 7.92 2.56 -3.07
C PRO A 161 7.39 2.06 -4.42
N LEU A 162 6.07 1.81 -4.50
CA LEU A 162 5.34 1.38 -5.69
C LEU A 162 5.29 2.40 -6.83
N HIS A 163 5.56 3.68 -6.57
CA HIS A 163 5.53 4.75 -7.59
C HIS A 163 6.86 4.88 -8.34
N TYR A 164 7.95 4.36 -7.77
CA TYR A 164 9.27 4.30 -8.40
C TYR A 164 9.34 3.15 -9.41
N GLY A 165 10.34 3.16 -10.30
CA GLY A 165 10.46 2.18 -11.38
C GLY A 165 10.52 0.74 -10.88
N ALA A 166 11.23 0.51 -9.78
CA ALA A 166 11.30 -0.79 -9.13
C ALA A 166 9.93 -1.26 -8.58
N GLY A 167 9.19 -0.37 -7.93
CA GLY A 167 7.86 -0.68 -7.43
C GLY A 167 6.83 -0.92 -8.54
N LYS A 168 6.85 -0.08 -9.57
CA LYS A 168 6.00 -0.24 -10.77
C LYS A 168 6.26 -1.55 -11.48
N PHE A 169 7.52 -2.01 -11.53
CA PHE A 169 7.86 -3.32 -12.07
C PHE A 169 7.11 -4.44 -11.35
N PHE A 170 7.13 -4.47 -10.01
CA PHE A 170 6.38 -5.47 -9.24
C PHE A 170 4.86 -5.38 -9.47
N SER A 171 4.30 -4.17 -9.47
CA SER A 171 2.87 -3.97 -9.75
C SER A 171 2.49 -4.43 -11.16
N ARG A 172 3.36 -4.24 -12.16
CA ARG A 172 3.15 -4.70 -13.54
C ARG A 172 3.27 -6.21 -13.68
N LEU A 173 4.19 -6.85 -12.94
CA LEU A 173 4.26 -8.32 -12.86
C LEU A 173 2.97 -8.91 -12.28
N ALA A 174 2.44 -8.32 -11.20
CA ALA A 174 1.17 -8.74 -10.63
C ALA A 174 0.01 -8.54 -11.62
N ASN A 175 -0.02 -7.39 -12.30
CA ASN A 175 -1.01 -7.10 -13.34
C ASN A 175 -0.93 -8.07 -14.53
N LEU A 176 0.26 -8.55 -14.87
CA LEU A 176 0.44 -9.55 -15.93
C LEU A 176 -0.32 -10.84 -15.62
N TYR A 177 -0.26 -11.29 -14.37
CA TYR A 177 -0.95 -12.49 -13.92
C TYR A 177 -2.46 -12.28 -13.78
N THR A 178 -2.89 -11.19 -13.13
CA THR A 178 -4.33 -10.91 -12.91
C THR A 178 -5.06 -10.61 -14.21
N ALA A 179 -4.39 -9.96 -15.18
CA ALA A 179 -4.92 -9.70 -16.50
C ALA A 179 -4.69 -10.87 -17.50
N ASN A 180 -4.35 -12.06 -17.01
CA ASN A 180 -4.17 -13.28 -17.82
C ASN A 180 -3.24 -13.08 -19.03
N PHE A 181 -2.11 -12.38 -18.87
CA PHE A 181 -1.15 -12.11 -19.96
C PHE A 181 -1.79 -11.38 -21.16
N SER A 182 -2.76 -10.51 -20.91
CA SER A 182 -3.37 -9.69 -21.96
C SER A 182 -2.32 -8.87 -22.73
N PRO A 183 -2.52 -8.59 -24.03
CA PRO A 183 -1.60 -7.77 -24.81
C PRO A 183 -1.35 -6.38 -24.19
N ALA A 184 -2.37 -5.79 -23.55
CA ALA A 184 -2.24 -4.52 -22.84
C ALA A 184 -1.30 -4.63 -21.63
N ALA A 185 -1.43 -5.69 -20.82
CA ALA A 185 -0.54 -5.93 -19.68
C ALA A 185 0.90 -6.25 -20.14
N MET A 186 1.06 -7.04 -21.19
CA MET A 186 2.35 -7.35 -21.82
C MET A 186 3.04 -6.07 -22.29
N ARG A 187 2.32 -5.21 -23.03
CA ARG A 187 2.83 -3.91 -23.49
C ARG A 187 3.22 -3.00 -22.34
N SER A 188 2.38 -2.95 -21.30
CA SER A 188 2.64 -2.13 -20.10
C SER A 188 3.92 -2.58 -19.40
N LEU A 189 4.16 -3.88 -19.23
CA LEU A 189 5.38 -4.37 -18.62
C LEU A 189 6.60 -4.13 -19.52
N LEU A 190 6.58 -4.66 -20.75
CA LEU A 190 7.77 -4.79 -21.59
C LEU A 190 8.27 -3.47 -22.22
N LEU A 191 7.41 -2.46 -22.31
CA LEU A 191 7.80 -1.13 -22.82
C LEU A 191 8.12 -0.13 -21.70
N ASP A 192 8.33 -0.57 -20.45
CA ASP A 192 8.76 0.34 -19.38
C ASP A 192 10.19 0.86 -19.63
N PRO A 193 10.40 2.17 -19.86
CA PRO A 193 11.74 2.73 -20.05
C PRO A 193 12.56 2.77 -18.75
N GLN A 194 11.93 2.59 -17.57
CA GLN A 194 12.63 2.62 -16.28
C GLN A 194 13.32 1.30 -15.94
N VAL A 195 13.04 0.24 -16.71
CA VAL A 195 13.54 -1.11 -16.47
C VAL A 195 14.69 -1.42 -17.43
N GLY A 196 15.81 -1.92 -16.89
CA GLY A 196 16.97 -2.29 -17.68
C GLY A 196 16.80 -3.69 -18.29
N TRP A 197 16.16 -3.79 -19.44
CA TRP A 197 15.88 -5.09 -20.08
C TRP A 197 17.12 -5.74 -20.70
N LYS A 198 17.34 -7.05 -20.46
CA LYS A 198 18.44 -7.82 -21.12
C LYS A 198 18.27 -7.85 -22.64
N ASN A 199 17.06 -8.15 -23.11
CA ASN A 199 16.76 -8.40 -24.52
C ASN A 199 15.62 -7.50 -25.02
N TYR A 200 15.81 -6.18 -24.95
CA TYR A 200 14.79 -5.21 -25.40
C TYR A 200 14.32 -5.42 -26.86
N PRO A 201 15.21 -5.67 -27.85
CA PRO A 201 14.76 -5.90 -29.23
C PRO A 201 13.85 -7.13 -29.37
N LEU A 202 14.13 -8.19 -28.63
CA LEU A 202 13.33 -9.42 -28.64
C LEU A 202 11.94 -9.18 -28.06
N GLN A 203 11.83 -8.35 -27.01
CA GLN A 203 10.56 -7.96 -26.40
C GLN A 203 9.71 -7.11 -27.35
N CYS A 204 10.32 -6.15 -28.05
CA CYS A 204 9.65 -5.38 -29.09
C CYS A 204 9.13 -6.30 -30.20
N THR A 205 9.98 -7.22 -30.67
CA THR A 205 9.61 -8.21 -31.69
C THR A 205 8.41 -9.05 -31.23
N LEU A 206 8.39 -9.52 -29.98
CA LEU A 206 7.25 -10.26 -29.43
C LEU A 206 5.96 -9.44 -29.50
N LEU A 207 6.00 -8.16 -29.12
CA LEU A 207 4.83 -7.29 -29.14
C LEU A 207 4.36 -6.99 -30.57
N GLU A 208 5.30 -6.77 -31.50
CA GLU A 208 5.02 -6.60 -32.93
C GLU A 208 4.34 -7.85 -33.49
N ARG A 209 4.87 -9.04 -33.21
CA ARG A 209 4.22 -10.32 -33.57
C ARG A 209 2.85 -10.50 -32.94
N GLY A 210 2.66 -10.02 -31.71
CA GLY A 210 1.35 -9.99 -31.06
C GLY A 210 0.30 -9.20 -31.84
N ILE A 211 0.72 -8.09 -32.44
CA ILE A 211 -0.12 -7.26 -33.32
C ILE A 211 -0.34 -7.96 -34.67
N GLU A 212 0.73 -8.42 -35.32
CA GLU A 212 0.66 -9.09 -36.63
C GLU A 212 -0.22 -10.34 -36.60
N TYR A 213 -0.14 -11.13 -35.53
CA TYR A 213 -0.90 -12.37 -35.36
C TYR A 213 -2.29 -12.16 -34.76
N ASN A 214 -2.68 -10.90 -34.51
CA ASN A 214 -3.93 -10.51 -33.88
C ASN A 214 -4.20 -11.29 -32.57
N VAL A 215 -3.22 -11.28 -31.66
CA VAL A 215 -3.40 -11.85 -30.33
C VAL A 215 -4.34 -10.96 -29.55
N THR A 216 -5.49 -11.50 -29.13
CA THR A 216 -6.53 -10.71 -28.44
C THR A 216 -6.54 -10.96 -26.93
N ARG A 217 -6.16 -12.17 -26.51
CA ARG A 217 -6.17 -12.56 -25.10
C ARG A 217 -5.03 -13.54 -24.79
N GLY A 218 -4.44 -13.40 -23.61
CA GLY A 218 -3.60 -14.45 -23.02
C GLY A 218 -4.43 -15.37 -22.12
N ALA A 219 -3.77 -16.38 -21.56
CA ALA A 219 -4.34 -17.20 -20.50
C ALA A 219 -3.25 -17.75 -19.57
N ILE A 220 -3.59 -18.03 -18.31
CA ILE A 220 -2.66 -18.73 -17.39
C ILE A 220 -2.40 -20.17 -17.86
N SER A 221 -3.44 -20.86 -18.36
CA SER A 221 -3.29 -22.20 -18.94
C SER A 221 -2.73 -22.14 -20.34
N ASP A 222 -1.69 -22.93 -20.63
CA ASP A 222 -1.06 -22.99 -21.96
C ASP A 222 -2.00 -23.47 -23.07
N ARG A 223 -3.05 -24.22 -22.72
CA ARG A 223 -4.00 -24.77 -23.70
C ARG A 223 -4.91 -23.70 -24.30
N THR A 224 -5.18 -22.64 -23.56
CA THR A 224 -6.12 -21.57 -23.93
C THR A 224 -5.40 -20.25 -24.22
N ASP A 225 -4.08 -20.25 -24.24
CA ASP A 225 -3.27 -19.06 -24.40
C ASP A 225 -3.02 -18.77 -25.90
N GLU A 226 -3.58 -17.66 -26.40
CA GLU A 226 -3.45 -17.31 -27.82
C GLU A 226 -2.02 -16.95 -28.19
N TRP A 227 -1.20 -16.42 -27.26
CA TRP A 227 0.21 -16.16 -27.52
C TRP A 227 0.93 -17.45 -27.92
N ILE A 228 0.76 -18.51 -27.12
CA ILE A 228 1.39 -19.82 -27.36
C ILE A 228 0.88 -20.44 -28.65
N TRP A 229 -0.45 -20.39 -28.86
CA TRP A 229 -1.06 -20.98 -30.04
C TRP A 229 -0.59 -20.30 -31.34
N LYS A 230 -0.62 -18.96 -31.38
CA LYS A 230 -0.24 -18.17 -32.57
C LYS A 230 1.25 -18.27 -32.88
N LEU A 231 2.12 -18.12 -31.87
CA LEU A 231 3.57 -18.26 -32.07
C LEU A 231 3.96 -19.67 -32.52
N ARG A 232 3.24 -20.70 -32.05
CA ARG A 232 3.43 -22.08 -32.50
C ARG A 232 2.98 -22.29 -33.95
N LEU A 233 1.85 -21.69 -34.33
CA LEU A 233 1.29 -21.79 -35.69
C LEU A 233 2.27 -21.22 -36.72
N GLU A 234 2.84 -20.05 -36.41
CA GLU A 234 3.76 -19.30 -37.28
C GLU A 234 5.22 -19.79 -37.19
N ARG A 235 5.47 -20.81 -36.35
CA ARG A 235 6.78 -21.46 -36.15
C ARG A 235 7.89 -20.55 -35.59
N ASP A 236 7.51 -19.50 -34.88
CA ASP A 236 8.43 -18.61 -34.15
C ASP A 236 8.93 -19.25 -32.85
N ARG A 237 9.83 -20.23 -32.98
CA ARG A 237 10.31 -21.05 -31.86
C ARG A 237 11.03 -20.25 -30.79
N GLU A 238 11.82 -19.25 -31.18
CA GLU A 238 12.59 -18.43 -30.25
C GLU A 238 11.67 -17.59 -29.36
N LEU A 239 10.72 -16.85 -29.97
CA LEU A 239 9.74 -16.03 -29.24
C LEU A 239 8.81 -16.88 -28.38
N LEU A 240 8.42 -18.06 -28.86
CA LEU A 240 7.60 -19.01 -28.12
C LEU A 240 8.29 -19.48 -26.83
N GLU A 241 9.56 -19.88 -26.92
CA GLU A 241 10.31 -20.34 -25.74
C GLU A 241 10.62 -19.19 -24.78
N TRP A 242 10.86 -18.00 -25.31
CA TRP A 242 11.02 -16.80 -24.49
C TRP A 242 9.73 -16.46 -23.72
N TYR A 243 8.58 -16.42 -24.41
CA TYR A 243 7.28 -16.13 -23.80
C TYR A 243 6.90 -17.17 -22.73
N LYS A 244 7.10 -18.47 -23.02
CA LYS A 244 6.87 -19.53 -22.02
C LYS A 244 7.75 -19.37 -20.79
N SER A 245 8.98 -18.88 -20.95
CA SER A 245 9.91 -18.67 -19.84
C SER A 245 9.48 -17.48 -18.97
N LEU A 246 9.08 -16.36 -19.58
CA LEU A 246 8.43 -15.24 -18.89
C LEU A 246 7.18 -15.73 -18.11
N LYS A 247 6.29 -16.43 -18.80
CA LYS A 247 5.02 -16.90 -18.23
C LYS A 247 5.24 -17.83 -17.04
N ARG A 248 6.11 -18.83 -17.18
CA ARG A 248 6.44 -19.75 -16.08
C ARG A 248 7.02 -19.01 -14.88
N GLY A 249 7.91 -18.03 -15.10
CA GLY A 249 8.49 -17.25 -14.01
C GLY A 249 7.45 -16.40 -13.28
N VAL A 250 6.55 -15.73 -14.01
CA VAL A 250 5.48 -14.92 -13.40
C VAL A 250 4.44 -15.78 -12.67
N VAL A 251 4.03 -16.91 -13.26
CA VAL A 251 3.10 -17.83 -12.61
C VAL A 251 3.72 -18.43 -11.35
N ALA A 252 5.00 -18.85 -11.39
CA ALA A 252 5.71 -19.35 -10.23
C ALA A 252 5.84 -18.30 -9.11
N LEU A 253 6.06 -17.03 -9.47
CA LEU A 253 6.11 -15.94 -8.51
C LEU A 253 4.75 -15.72 -7.83
N MET A 254 3.66 -15.72 -8.60
CA MET A 254 2.32 -15.42 -8.06
C MET A 254 1.67 -16.60 -7.34
N GLN A 255 2.10 -17.83 -7.62
CA GLN A 255 1.61 -19.06 -6.97
C GLN A 255 2.54 -19.57 -5.86
N ALA A 256 3.60 -18.83 -5.52
CA ALA A 256 4.48 -19.20 -4.43
C ALA A 256 3.72 -19.23 -3.09
N SER A 257 3.75 -20.38 -2.41
CA SER A 257 3.10 -20.59 -1.12
C SER A 257 4.01 -20.32 0.09
N ASP A 258 5.32 -20.17 -0.16
CA ASP A 258 6.33 -19.87 0.86
C ASP A 258 7.33 -18.83 0.35
N MET A 259 7.92 -18.09 1.29
CA MET A 259 8.86 -17.01 1.01
C MET A 259 10.12 -17.49 0.27
N GLY A 260 10.60 -18.71 0.54
CA GLY A 260 11.77 -19.27 -0.16
C GLY A 260 11.49 -19.53 -1.63
N SER A 261 10.31 -20.07 -1.94
CA SER A 261 9.85 -20.26 -3.32
C SER A 261 9.55 -18.93 -4.01
N LEU A 262 9.00 -17.93 -3.29
CA LEU A 262 8.79 -16.58 -3.79
C LEU A 262 10.11 -15.93 -4.23
N PHE A 263 11.13 -15.91 -3.35
CA PHE A 263 12.43 -15.33 -3.66
C PHE A 263 13.15 -16.07 -4.78
N ARG A 264 13.08 -17.40 -4.81
CA ARG A 264 13.66 -18.18 -5.92
C ARG A 264 13.02 -17.84 -7.26
N ALA A 265 11.69 -17.76 -7.31
CA ALA A 265 10.97 -17.36 -8.51
C ALA A 265 11.29 -15.91 -8.92
N LEU A 266 11.39 -15.01 -7.94
CA LEU A 266 11.73 -13.61 -8.17
C LEU A 266 13.14 -13.43 -8.73
N PHE A 267 14.16 -14.03 -8.11
CA PHE A 267 15.55 -13.93 -8.57
C PHE A 267 15.74 -14.59 -9.94
N ALA A 268 15.08 -15.72 -10.19
CA ALA A 268 15.09 -16.35 -11.51
C ALA A 268 14.46 -15.46 -12.58
N LEU A 269 13.35 -14.77 -12.25
CA LEU A 269 12.68 -13.86 -13.18
C LEU A 269 13.51 -12.59 -13.42
N GLN A 270 14.18 -12.06 -12.38
CA GLN A 270 15.08 -10.92 -12.49
C GLN A 270 16.29 -11.25 -13.35
N ASP A 271 16.95 -12.39 -13.12
CA ASP A 271 18.06 -12.82 -13.96
C ASP A 271 17.60 -13.14 -15.38
N PHE A 272 16.35 -13.57 -15.59
CA PHE A 272 15.83 -13.73 -16.94
C PHE A 272 15.58 -12.39 -17.66
N LEU A 273 15.03 -11.39 -16.97
CA LEU A 273 14.52 -10.16 -17.58
C LEU A 273 15.49 -8.97 -17.57
N LEU A 274 16.26 -8.81 -16.50
CA LEU A 274 16.96 -7.57 -16.16
C LEU A 274 18.47 -7.67 -16.36
N VAL A 275 19.10 -6.63 -16.91
CA VAL A 275 20.57 -6.54 -16.95
C VAL A 275 21.15 -6.56 -15.52
N ARG A 276 22.47 -6.76 -15.38
CA ARG A 276 23.13 -6.82 -14.06
C ARG A 276 22.93 -5.54 -13.22
N GLU A 277 22.72 -4.40 -13.87
CA GLU A 277 22.41 -3.10 -13.27
C GLU A 277 20.92 -3.00 -12.84
N GLY A 278 20.06 -3.93 -13.30
CA GLY A 278 18.68 -4.15 -12.89
C GLY A 278 17.69 -3.12 -13.45
N PHE A 279 17.84 -1.89 -13.00
CA PHE A 279 17.00 -0.75 -13.37
C PHE A 279 17.84 0.27 -14.12
N ALA A 280 17.23 1.01 -15.04
CA ALA A 280 17.96 1.93 -15.91
C ALA A 280 18.84 2.90 -15.10
N ARG A 281 19.99 3.31 -15.67
CA ARG A 281 21.01 4.24 -15.12
C ARG A 281 20.50 5.61 -14.64
N HIS A 282 19.20 5.85 -14.57
CA HIS A 282 18.57 7.15 -14.32
C HIS A 282 18.16 7.39 -12.85
N GLY A 283 18.84 6.75 -11.90
CA GLY A 283 18.83 7.25 -10.52
C GLY A 283 19.13 6.19 -9.48
N GLU A 284 20.12 6.46 -8.63
CA GLU A 284 20.45 5.71 -7.42
C GLU A 284 19.20 5.35 -6.59
N VAL A 285 18.19 6.24 -6.62
CA VAL A 285 16.89 6.07 -5.96
C VAL A 285 16.15 4.80 -6.38
N ASN A 286 16.14 4.41 -7.66
CA ASN A 286 15.44 3.18 -8.07
C ASN A 286 16.13 1.92 -7.53
N HIS A 287 17.45 1.95 -7.41
CA HIS A 287 18.23 0.86 -6.82
C HIS A 287 17.98 0.77 -5.30
N TYR A 288 17.98 1.89 -4.59
CA TYR A 288 17.66 1.92 -3.15
C TYR A 288 16.22 1.51 -2.86
N VAL A 289 15.25 1.94 -3.66
CA VAL A 289 13.85 1.51 -3.51
C VAL A 289 13.71 0.01 -3.78
N PHE A 290 14.46 -0.52 -4.74
CA PHE A 290 14.49 -1.96 -4.99
C PHE A 290 15.04 -2.74 -3.79
N LEU A 291 16.17 -2.30 -3.23
CA LEU A 291 16.74 -2.92 -2.02
C LEU A 291 15.76 -2.82 -0.85
N PHE A 292 15.16 -1.65 -0.62
CA PHE A 292 14.15 -1.45 0.41
C PHE A 292 12.96 -2.42 0.26
N ILE A 293 12.43 -2.61 -0.95
CA ILE A 293 11.33 -3.55 -1.20
C ILE A 293 11.78 -4.99 -0.94
N SER A 294 13.00 -5.35 -1.36
CA SER A 294 13.57 -6.69 -1.13
C SER A 294 13.80 -6.97 0.36
N ASP A 295 14.33 -6.01 1.10
CA ASP A 295 14.57 -6.09 2.54
C ASP A 295 13.24 -6.15 3.30
N PHE A 296 12.23 -5.39 2.86
CA PHE A 296 10.88 -5.46 3.42
C PHE A 296 10.27 -6.85 3.25
N PHE A 297 10.38 -7.47 2.06
CA PHE A 297 9.94 -8.85 1.86
C PHE A 297 10.71 -9.81 2.78
N THR A 298 12.01 -9.62 2.99
CA THR A 298 12.82 -10.46 3.88
C THR A 298 12.37 -10.33 5.33
N ALA A 299 12.20 -9.10 5.82
CA ALA A 299 11.75 -8.80 7.17
C ALA A 299 10.35 -9.38 7.47
N VAL A 300 9.39 -9.21 6.54
CA VAL A 300 8.05 -9.82 6.66
C VAL A 300 8.15 -11.35 6.68
N GLY A 301 9.03 -11.93 5.85
CA GLY A 301 9.27 -13.37 5.82
C GLY A 301 9.86 -13.93 7.11
N GLU A 302 10.71 -13.17 7.78
CA GLU A 302 11.27 -13.53 9.09
C GLU A 302 10.22 -13.40 10.20
N SER A 303 9.45 -12.31 10.25
CA SER A 303 8.37 -12.13 11.21
C SER A 303 7.29 -13.23 11.12
N LEU A 304 6.97 -13.69 9.91
CA LEU A 304 6.02 -14.80 9.71
C LEU A 304 6.58 -16.17 10.10
N LYS A 305 7.90 -16.37 10.08
CA LYS A 305 8.53 -17.59 10.60
C LYS A 305 8.46 -17.66 12.12
N VAL A 306 8.64 -16.53 12.80
CA VAL A 306 8.52 -16.43 14.27
C VAL A 306 7.11 -16.82 14.73
N TYR A 307 6.08 -16.39 14.01
CA TYR A 307 4.67 -16.74 14.31
C TYR A 307 4.27 -18.20 14.01
N ARG A 308 5.07 -18.97 13.27
CA ARG A 308 4.81 -20.41 13.03
C ARG A 308 5.55 -21.33 13.99
N LEU A 309 6.40 -20.77 14.87
CA LEU A 309 7.22 -21.50 15.83
C LEU A 309 6.85 -21.22 17.29
N GLY A 310 5.82 -20.40 17.54
CA GLY A 310 5.12 -20.27 18.83
C GLY A 310 3.74 -20.89 18.74
#